data_AF-A0A1F7P513-F1
#
_entry.id   AF-A0A1F7P513-F1
#
_cell.length_a   1.000
_cell.length_b   1.000
_cell.length_c   1.000
_cell.angle_alpha   90.00
_cell.angle_beta   90.00
_cell.angle_gamma   90.00
#
_symmetry.space_group_name_H-M   'P 1'
#
loop_
_entity.id
_entity.type
_entity.pdbx_description
1 polymer ?
#
loop_
_entity_poly.entity_id
_entity_poly.type
_entity_poly.pdbx_seq_one_letter_code
_entity_poly.pdbx_strand_id
1 'polypeptide(L)'
;MLALLPLALAADPAAADDTVQWKDIVGIVQAKNVVGAGLGQVTGGAQPWTTAGGLANVDLATGQVHFVVKGLVFAGGNAVGRPGAVTEVKGTLLCDTDGSAAPDTQVVDTALVPLSSRGDAEFTGPVGPIPGVCFSEPDIAFLIRTGGGAWIANGAILSR
;
A
#
# COMPACT_ATOMS: atom_id res chain seq x y z
N MET A 1 56.87 19.97 22.47
CA MET A 1 55.79 20.56 21.63
C MET A 1 54.81 19.43 21.36
N LEU A 2 53.68 19.40 22.07
CA LEU A 2 52.67 18.33 21.96
C LEU A 2 51.72 18.70 20.82
N ALA A 3 51.67 17.90 19.75
CA ALA A 3 50.77 18.13 18.63
C ALA A 3 49.40 17.45 18.90
N LEU A 4 48.33 18.24 19.01
CA LEU A 4 46.96 17.74 19.00
C LEU A 4 46.55 17.42 17.56
N LEU A 5 46.18 16.16 17.29
CA LEU A 5 45.51 15.76 16.05
C LEU A 5 44.00 15.96 16.19
N PRO A 6 43.31 16.67 15.26
CA PRO A 6 41.87 16.77 15.28
C PRO A 6 41.24 15.45 14.77
N LEU A 7 40.41 14.81 15.60
CA LEU A 7 39.50 13.75 15.17
C LEU A 7 38.41 14.36 14.29
N ALA A 8 38.43 14.06 12.99
CA ALA A 8 37.30 14.33 12.12
C ALA A 8 36.21 13.29 12.37
N LEU A 9 35.08 13.70 12.94
CA LEU A 9 33.85 12.90 12.94
C LEU A 9 33.31 12.89 11.51
N ALA A 10 33.45 11.77 10.80
CA ALA A 10 32.64 11.52 9.62
C ALA A 10 31.20 11.30 10.08
N ALA A 11 30.30 12.20 9.70
CA ALA A 11 28.88 11.94 9.81
C ALA A 11 28.52 10.90 8.75
N ASP A 12 28.07 9.72 9.18
CA ASP A 12 27.43 8.79 8.25
C ASP A 12 26.22 9.49 7.64
N PRO A 13 26.07 9.53 6.30
CA PRO A 13 24.78 9.90 5.73
C PRO A 13 23.80 8.84 6.22
N ALA A 14 22.80 9.24 7.01
CA ALA A 14 21.65 8.39 7.27
C ALA A 14 21.14 7.95 5.90
N ALA A 15 21.28 6.66 5.59
CA ALA A 15 20.64 6.09 4.42
C ALA A 15 19.16 6.46 4.53
N ALA A 16 18.60 7.10 3.50
CA ALA A 16 17.16 7.27 3.44
C ALA A 16 16.55 5.88 3.64
N ASP A 17 15.64 5.74 4.61
CA ASP A 17 14.90 4.51 4.76
C ASP A 17 13.96 4.44 3.56
N ASP A 18 14.37 3.72 2.52
CA ASP A 18 13.56 3.47 1.32
C ASP A 18 12.39 2.53 1.64
N THR A 19 12.18 2.18 2.92
CA THR A 19 11.02 1.43 3.38
C THR A 19 9.86 2.36 3.70
N VAL A 20 8.71 2.05 3.13
CA VAL A 20 7.44 2.66 3.47
C VAL A 20 6.55 1.64 4.17
N GLN A 21 5.92 2.05 5.26
CA GLN A 21 5.07 1.17 6.06
C GLN A 21 3.70 1.80 6.36
N TRP A 22 2.67 0.96 6.36
CA TRP A 22 1.34 1.25 6.87
C TRP A 22 1.07 0.33 8.04
N LYS A 23 0.80 0.92 9.21
CA LYS A 23 0.68 0.19 10.48
C LYS A 23 -0.65 -0.52 10.67
N ASP A 24 -1.61 -0.22 9.80
CA ASP A 24 -2.91 -0.88 9.78
C ASP A 24 -3.44 -1.01 8.35
N ILE A 25 -4.41 -1.90 8.15
CA ILE A 25 -5.21 -1.98 6.93
C ILE A 25 -6.66 -1.74 7.34
N VAL A 26 -7.33 -0.77 6.73
CA VAL A 26 -8.72 -0.40 7.01
C VAL A 26 -9.58 -0.60 5.77
N GLY A 27 -10.81 -1.06 5.96
CA GLY A 27 -11.76 -1.24 4.86
C GLY A 27 -12.25 0.09 4.26
N ILE A 28 -12.66 0.06 2.99
CA ILE A 28 -13.24 1.23 2.33
C ILE A 28 -14.51 1.68 3.04
N VAL A 29 -14.55 2.96 3.42
CA VAL A 29 -15.73 3.56 4.08
C VAL A 29 -16.72 4.09 3.05
N GLN A 30 -16.23 4.83 2.05
CA GLN A 30 -17.06 5.41 0.98
C GLN A 30 -17.00 4.53 -0.26
N ALA A 31 -18.10 3.81 -0.53
CA ALA A 31 -18.23 3.03 -1.75
C ALA A 31 -17.98 3.88 -3.00
N LYS A 32 -17.35 3.27 -4.01
CA LYS A 32 -16.99 3.90 -5.29
C LYS A 32 -16.07 5.12 -5.22
N ASN A 33 -15.48 5.42 -4.05
CA ASN A 33 -14.51 6.50 -3.96
C ASN A 33 -13.30 6.23 -4.85
N VAL A 34 -12.70 7.28 -5.42
CA VAL A 34 -11.57 7.16 -6.34
C VAL A 34 -10.31 7.63 -5.63
N VAL A 35 -9.19 6.94 -5.89
CA VAL A 35 -7.85 7.33 -5.45
C VAL A 35 -6.96 7.39 -6.68
N GLY A 36 -6.11 8.41 -6.76
CA GLY A 36 -5.23 8.66 -7.90
C GLY A 36 -5.76 9.73 -8.86
N ALA A 37 -4.95 10.00 -9.88
CA ALA A 37 -5.18 10.96 -10.95
C ALA A 37 -4.95 10.31 -12.33
N GLY A 38 -5.53 10.92 -13.36
CA GLY A 38 -5.36 10.49 -14.75
C GLY A 38 -5.84 9.05 -15.01
N LEU A 39 -5.14 8.33 -15.88
CA LEU A 39 -5.38 6.93 -16.22
C LEU A 39 -4.99 5.95 -15.09
N GLY A 40 -4.25 6.42 -14.10
CA GLY A 40 -3.83 5.65 -12.92
C GLY A 40 -4.89 5.58 -11.80
N GLN A 41 -6.04 6.22 -11.99
CA GLN A 41 -7.14 6.22 -11.02
C GLN A 41 -7.64 4.80 -10.69
N VAL A 42 -7.83 4.55 -9.40
CA VAL A 42 -8.40 3.31 -8.90
C VAL A 42 -9.74 3.59 -8.23
N THR A 43 -10.81 3.06 -8.82
CA THR A 43 -12.18 3.18 -8.29
C THR A 43 -12.46 2.14 -7.22
N GLY A 44 -13.15 2.56 -6.16
CA GLY A 44 -13.52 1.71 -5.04
C GLY A 44 -14.60 0.69 -5.35
N GLY A 45 -14.69 -0.32 -4.50
CA GLY A 45 -15.76 -1.31 -4.49
C GLY A 45 -17.14 -0.67 -4.29
N ALA A 46 -18.20 -1.40 -4.66
CA ALA A 46 -19.58 -0.90 -4.62
C ALA A 46 -20.23 -0.91 -3.23
N GLN A 47 -19.55 -1.45 -2.22
CA GLN A 47 -20.04 -1.58 -0.85
C GLN A 47 -18.92 -1.20 0.11
N PRO A 48 -19.24 -0.75 1.33
CA PRO A 48 -18.25 -0.55 2.36
C PRO A 48 -17.69 -1.90 2.83
N TRP A 49 -16.44 -1.87 3.28
CA TRP A 49 -15.74 -3.01 3.86
C TRP A 49 -15.14 -2.62 5.20
N THR A 50 -14.81 -3.63 5.99
CA THR A 50 -14.05 -3.47 7.22
C THR A 50 -13.03 -4.59 7.33
N THR A 51 -12.07 -4.38 8.22
CA THR A 51 -10.99 -5.30 8.55
C THR A 51 -10.88 -5.39 10.07
N ALA A 52 -10.33 -6.49 10.56
CA ALA A 52 -9.89 -6.59 11.95
C ALA A 52 -8.49 -5.95 12.15
N GLY A 53 -7.79 -5.69 11.04
CA GLY A 53 -6.56 -4.92 10.97
C GLY A 53 -5.66 -5.45 9.85
N GLY A 54 -4.38 -5.08 9.89
CA GLY A 54 -3.39 -5.57 8.95
C GLY A 54 -2.12 -4.74 9.00
N LEU A 55 -1.28 -4.87 7.97
CA LEU A 55 -0.17 -3.96 7.69
C LEU A 55 0.26 -4.09 6.23
N ALA A 56 1.03 -3.13 5.77
CA ALA A 56 1.77 -3.22 4.52
C ALA A 56 3.14 -2.58 4.66
N ASN A 57 4.17 -3.21 4.09
CA ASN A 57 5.53 -2.72 4.01
C ASN A 57 6.00 -2.82 2.56
N VAL A 58 6.65 -1.77 2.08
CA VAL A 58 7.24 -1.72 0.74
C VAL A 58 8.65 -1.20 0.87
N ASP A 59 9.62 -2.01 0.48
CA ASP A 59 10.99 -1.54 0.23
C ASP A 59 11.02 -1.00 -1.20
N LEU A 60 11.12 0.32 -1.33
CA LEU A 60 11.12 1.01 -2.61
C LEU A 60 12.38 0.67 -3.42
N ALA A 61 13.53 0.51 -2.76
CA ALA A 61 14.80 0.23 -3.43
C ALA A 61 14.83 -1.15 -4.08
N THR A 62 14.29 -2.16 -3.39
CA THR A 62 14.30 -3.55 -3.89
C THR A 62 13.00 -3.95 -4.60
N GLY A 63 11.91 -3.21 -4.39
CA GLY A 63 10.57 -3.58 -4.84
C GLY A 63 9.99 -4.77 -4.07
N GLN A 64 10.50 -5.06 -2.87
CA GLN A 64 9.95 -6.09 -2.00
C GLN A 64 8.72 -5.55 -1.29
N VAL A 65 7.60 -6.29 -1.40
CA VAL A 65 6.34 -5.95 -0.75
C VAL A 65 5.95 -7.07 0.21
N HIS A 66 5.54 -6.68 1.41
CA HIS A 66 4.85 -7.55 2.36
C HIS A 66 3.53 -6.90 2.75
N PHE A 67 2.43 -7.62 2.67
CA PHE A 67 1.19 -7.16 3.28
C PHE A 67 0.45 -8.30 3.97
N VAL A 68 -0.27 -7.95 5.02
CA VAL A 68 -1.17 -8.84 5.75
C VAL A 68 -2.50 -8.13 5.91
N VAL A 69 -3.57 -8.80 5.51
CA VAL A 69 -4.95 -8.39 5.73
C VAL A 69 -5.58 -9.36 6.71
N LYS A 70 -6.24 -8.85 7.75
CA LYS A 70 -6.97 -9.66 8.72
C LYS A 70 -8.45 -9.30 8.70
N GLY A 71 -9.32 -10.30 8.57
CA GLY A 71 -10.76 -10.11 8.75
C GLY A 71 -11.43 -9.18 7.72
N LEU A 72 -10.98 -9.14 6.46
CA LEU A 72 -11.57 -8.32 5.41
C LEU A 72 -12.94 -8.85 4.97
N VAL A 73 -13.98 -8.12 5.34
CA VAL A 73 -15.37 -8.52 5.13
C VAL A 73 -16.24 -7.31 4.76
N PHE A 74 -17.37 -7.58 4.12
CA PHE A 74 -18.35 -6.52 3.86
C PHE A 74 -18.85 -5.89 5.16
N ALA A 75 -18.97 -4.57 5.15
CA ALA A 75 -19.56 -3.77 6.23
C ALA A 75 -20.98 -3.27 5.87
N GLY A 76 -21.52 -3.68 4.72
CA GLY A 76 -22.88 -3.35 4.28
C GLY A 76 -23.53 -4.45 3.40
N GLY A 77 -24.86 -4.40 3.29
CA GLY A 77 -25.65 -5.33 2.48
C GLY A 77 -25.90 -6.71 3.11
N ASN A 78 -26.31 -7.69 2.30
CA ASN A 78 -26.69 -9.03 2.78
C ASN A 78 -25.48 -9.93 3.11
N ALA A 79 -24.27 -9.52 2.73
CA ALA A 79 -23.04 -10.27 2.95
C ALA A 79 -22.21 -9.74 4.14
N VAL A 80 -22.77 -8.86 4.99
CA VAL A 80 -22.08 -8.29 6.15
C VAL A 80 -21.39 -9.37 6.98
N GLY A 81 -20.14 -9.11 7.36
CA GLY A 81 -19.33 -10.05 8.15
C GLY A 81 -18.77 -11.23 7.35
N ARG A 82 -18.89 -11.22 6.01
CA ARG A 82 -18.32 -12.23 5.11
C ARG A 82 -17.56 -11.57 3.95
N PRO A 83 -16.60 -12.27 3.32
CA PRO A 83 -15.96 -11.81 2.08
C PRO A 83 -16.89 -11.80 0.86
N GLY A 84 -18.01 -12.54 0.91
CA GLY A 84 -18.95 -12.68 -0.21
C GLY A 84 -18.31 -13.32 -1.45
N ALA A 85 -18.44 -12.65 -2.60
CA ALA A 85 -17.94 -13.17 -3.88
C ALA A 85 -16.45 -12.83 -4.15
N VAL A 86 -15.79 -12.09 -3.27
CA VAL A 86 -14.36 -11.78 -3.42
C VAL A 86 -13.56 -12.96 -2.88
N THR A 87 -12.83 -13.64 -3.77
CA THR A 87 -12.05 -14.85 -3.45
C THR A 87 -10.55 -14.60 -3.44
N GLU A 88 -10.10 -13.46 -3.95
CA GLU A 88 -8.70 -13.09 -4.07
C GLU A 88 -8.53 -11.57 -4.03
N VAL A 89 -7.38 -11.14 -3.53
CA VAL A 89 -7.00 -9.75 -3.42
C VAL A 89 -5.55 -9.56 -3.88
N LYS A 90 -5.19 -8.32 -4.19
CA LYS A 90 -3.80 -7.89 -4.38
C LYS A 90 -3.56 -6.63 -3.55
N GLY A 91 -2.32 -6.46 -3.11
CA GLY A 91 -1.80 -5.17 -2.68
C GLY A 91 -1.38 -4.33 -3.89
N THR A 92 -1.59 -3.02 -3.81
CA THR A 92 -1.25 -2.06 -4.87
C THR A 92 -0.66 -0.81 -4.25
N LEU A 93 0.58 -0.51 -4.61
CA LEU A 93 1.21 0.78 -4.32
C LEU A 93 0.78 1.78 -5.38
N LEU A 94 0.29 2.93 -4.93
CA LEU A 94 0.05 4.10 -5.75
C LEU A 94 1.06 5.18 -5.38
N CYS A 95 1.64 5.81 -6.40
CA CYS A 95 2.56 6.92 -6.25
C CYS A 95 2.08 8.10 -7.08
N ASP A 96 2.24 9.32 -6.55
CA ASP A 96 1.69 10.53 -7.16
C ASP A 96 0.16 10.43 -7.26
N THR A 97 -0.47 10.24 -6.11
CA THR A 97 -1.93 10.09 -5.98
C THR A 97 -2.70 11.36 -6.34
N ASP A 98 -2.09 12.53 -6.27
CA ASP A 98 -2.70 13.80 -6.70
C ASP A 98 -2.34 14.23 -8.12
N GLY A 99 -1.39 13.54 -8.78
CA GLY A 99 -0.99 13.79 -10.16
C GLY A 99 -0.17 15.07 -10.33
N SER A 100 0.53 15.49 -9.28
CA SER A 100 1.37 16.69 -9.28
C SER A 100 2.74 16.48 -9.94
N ALA A 101 3.26 15.24 -9.94
CA ALA A 101 4.59 14.92 -10.48
C ALA A 101 4.57 14.25 -11.86
N ALA A 102 3.48 13.57 -12.21
CA ALA A 102 3.25 12.86 -13.46
C ALA A 102 1.80 13.06 -13.95
N PRO A 103 1.51 12.87 -15.24
CA PRO A 103 0.15 13.03 -15.77
C PRO A 103 -0.85 12.01 -15.20
N ASP A 104 -0.36 10.84 -14.79
CA ASP A 104 -1.14 9.73 -14.26
C ASP A 104 -0.48 9.21 -12.98
N THR A 105 -1.29 8.82 -11.98
CA THR A 105 -0.80 8.06 -10.82
C THR A 105 -0.11 6.79 -11.27
N GLN A 106 1.07 6.52 -10.71
CA GLN A 106 1.82 5.31 -11.03
C GLN A 106 1.32 4.16 -10.15
N VAL A 107 0.98 3.03 -10.78
CA VAL A 107 0.33 1.88 -10.14
C VAL A 107 1.28 0.68 -10.17
N VAL A 108 1.60 0.13 -9.01
CA VAL A 108 2.41 -1.08 -8.88
C VAL A 108 1.60 -2.15 -8.16
N ASP A 109 1.29 -3.23 -8.87
CA ASP A 109 0.48 -4.34 -8.37
C ASP A 109 1.35 -5.51 -7.89
N THR A 110 0.94 -6.11 -6.77
CA THR A 110 1.37 -7.47 -6.38
C THR A 110 0.63 -8.54 -7.18
N ALA A 111 1.09 -9.79 -7.09
CA ALA A 111 0.31 -10.93 -7.56
C ALA A 111 -0.97 -11.10 -6.72
N LEU A 112 -2.00 -11.71 -7.32
CA LEU A 112 -3.21 -12.05 -6.60
C LEU A 112 -2.92 -13.14 -5.56
N VAL A 113 -3.48 -12.97 -4.37
CA VAL A 113 -3.43 -13.94 -3.28
C VAL A 113 -4.85 -14.34 -2.87
N PRO A 114 -5.08 -15.63 -2.55
CA PRO A 114 -6.38 -16.08 -2.08
C PRO A 114 -6.82 -15.36 -0.81
N LEU A 115 -8.10 -14.99 -0.75
CA LEU A 115 -8.76 -14.49 0.43
C LEU A 115 -9.43 -15.66 1.14
N SER A 116 -9.08 -15.90 2.40
CA SER A 116 -9.68 -16.99 3.17
C SER A 116 -11.16 -16.73 3.48
N SER A 117 -11.87 -17.76 3.95
CA SER A 117 -13.27 -17.62 4.38
C SER A 117 -13.47 -16.66 5.57
N ARG A 118 -12.39 -16.32 6.30
CA ARG A 118 -12.40 -15.33 7.39
C ARG A 118 -12.02 -13.93 6.91
N GLY A 119 -11.65 -13.75 5.65
CA GLY A 119 -11.18 -12.46 5.14
C GLY A 119 -9.69 -12.21 5.37
N ASP A 120 -8.92 -13.25 5.69
CA ASP A 120 -7.47 -13.12 5.85
C ASP A 120 -6.74 -13.35 4.51
N ALA A 121 -5.71 -12.56 4.23
CA ALA A 121 -4.82 -12.70 3.08
C ALA A 121 -3.41 -12.21 3.43
N GLU A 122 -2.39 -12.82 2.82
CA GLU A 122 -0.99 -12.43 3.01
C GLU A 122 -0.23 -12.58 1.70
N PHE A 123 0.67 -11.64 1.44
CA PHE A 123 1.61 -11.67 0.33
C PHE A 123 2.99 -11.26 0.83
N THR A 124 4.02 -11.97 0.38
CA THR A 124 5.41 -11.54 0.45
C THR A 124 6.06 -11.83 -0.89
N GLY A 125 6.65 -10.82 -1.53
CA GLY A 125 7.38 -11.03 -2.78
C GLY A 125 7.74 -9.75 -3.51
N PRO A 126 8.49 -9.87 -4.61
CA PRO A 126 8.86 -8.75 -5.46
C PRO A 126 7.69 -8.31 -6.34
N VAL A 127 7.62 -7.01 -6.62
CA VAL A 127 6.73 -6.43 -7.65
C VAL A 127 7.48 -5.88 -8.87
N GLY A 128 8.80 -6.08 -8.91
CA GLY A 128 9.67 -5.54 -9.95
C GLY A 128 10.12 -4.10 -9.65
N PRO A 129 10.67 -3.39 -10.64
CA PRO A 129 11.18 -2.03 -10.45
C PRO A 129 10.08 -1.06 -10.02
N ILE A 130 10.36 -0.28 -8.98
CA ILE A 130 9.48 0.78 -8.49
C ILE A 130 9.66 2.05 -9.33
N PRO A 131 8.57 2.69 -9.81
CA PRO A 131 8.64 3.97 -10.52
C PRO A 131 9.36 5.04 -9.70
N GLY A 132 10.21 5.85 -10.36
CA GLY A 132 11.03 6.87 -9.69
C GLY A 132 10.22 7.89 -8.88
N VAL A 133 8.99 8.21 -9.31
CA VAL A 133 8.10 9.14 -8.60
C VAL A 133 7.72 8.64 -7.19
N CYS A 134 7.78 7.33 -6.92
CA CYS A 134 7.53 6.79 -5.58
C CYS A 134 8.59 7.21 -4.56
N PHE A 135 9.79 7.58 -5.02
CA PHE A 135 10.90 8.05 -4.18
C PHE A 135 10.88 9.57 -3.98
N SER A 136 10.37 10.33 -4.95
CA SER A 136 10.36 11.79 -4.90
C SER A 136 9.12 12.36 -4.21
N GLU A 137 7.98 11.66 -4.30
CA GLU A 137 6.71 12.20 -3.85
C GLU A 137 6.28 11.71 -2.45
N PRO A 138 5.63 12.58 -1.65
CA PRO A 138 5.09 12.21 -0.34
C PRO A 138 3.70 11.56 -0.42
N ASP A 139 2.97 11.77 -1.50
CA ASP A 139 1.58 11.37 -1.67
C ASP A 139 1.47 9.96 -2.28
N ILE A 140 1.84 8.99 -1.46
CA ILE A 140 1.76 7.57 -1.77
C ILE A 140 0.64 6.89 -0.98
N ALA A 141 0.04 5.86 -1.56
CA ALA A 141 -0.99 5.06 -0.92
C ALA A 141 -0.76 3.57 -1.16
N PHE A 142 -1.24 2.75 -0.23
CA PHE A 142 -1.33 1.31 -0.42
C PHE A 142 -2.79 0.89 -0.40
N LEU A 143 -3.25 0.23 -1.46
CA LEU A 143 -4.61 -0.26 -1.60
C LEU A 143 -4.64 -1.78 -1.58
N ILE A 144 -5.70 -2.34 -1.01
CA ILE A 144 -6.09 -3.74 -1.21
C ILE A 144 -7.20 -3.75 -2.24
N ARG A 145 -6.95 -4.43 -3.36
CA ARG A 145 -7.86 -4.50 -4.52
C ARG A 145 -8.31 -5.92 -4.77
N THR A 146 -9.51 -6.07 -5.31
CA THR A 146 -10.02 -7.37 -5.77
C THR A 146 -9.32 -7.80 -7.07
N GLY A 147 -9.51 -9.06 -7.48
CA GLY A 147 -9.13 -9.53 -8.82
C GLY A 147 -9.69 -8.67 -9.97
N GLY A 148 -10.87 -8.07 -9.76
CA GLY A 148 -11.49 -7.13 -10.72
C GLY A 148 -10.94 -5.69 -10.66
N GLY A 149 -9.96 -5.41 -9.81
CA GLY A 149 -9.24 -4.13 -9.76
C GLY A 149 -9.89 -3.03 -8.92
N ALA A 150 -11.05 -3.26 -8.31
CA ALA A 150 -11.67 -2.30 -7.40
C ALA A 150 -10.99 -2.33 -6.03
N TRP A 151 -10.68 -1.17 -5.44
CA TRP A 151 -10.12 -1.14 -4.08
C TRP A 151 -11.20 -1.28 -3.00
N ILE A 152 -10.90 -2.08 -1.98
CA ILE A 152 -11.84 -2.44 -0.90
C ILE A 152 -11.24 -2.28 0.49
N ALA A 153 -9.94 -2.08 0.60
CA ALA A 153 -9.28 -1.62 1.81
C ALA A 153 -8.02 -0.82 1.45
N ASN A 154 -7.41 -0.16 2.43
CA ASN A 154 -6.18 0.62 2.25
C ASN A 154 -5.28 0.53 3.48
N GLY A 155 -3.98 0.74 3.27
CA GLY A 155 -3.04 1.04 4.33
C GLY A 155 -3.43 2.33 5.04
N ALA A 156 -3.51 2.27 6.36
CA ALA A 156 -3.70 3.43 7.22
C ALA A 156 -2.42 3.71 8.02
N ILE A 157 -2.22 4.99 8.33
CA ILE A 157 -1.09 5.50 9.11
C ILE A 157 0.25 5.18 8.43
N LEU A 158 0.62 6.05 7.49
CA LEU A 158 1.88 6.00 6.76
C LEU A 158 3.06 6.34 7.69
N SER A 159 4.13 5.55 7.60
CA SER A 159 5.42 5.78 8.24
C SER A 159 6.52 5.62 7.20
N ARG A 160 7.45 6.57 7.19
CA ARG A 160 8.73 6.56 6.48
C ARG A 160 9.81 6.93 7.49
#